data_AF-A0A9Q0VFY0-F1
#
_entry.id   AF-A0A9Q0VFY0-F1
#
_cell.length_a   1.000
_cell.length_b   1.000
_cell.length_c   1.000
_cell.angle_alpha   90.00
_cell.angle_beta   90.00
_cell.angle_gamma   90.00
#
_symmetry.space_group_name_H-M   'P 1'
#
loop_
_entity.id
_entity.type
_entity.pdbx_description
1 polymer ?
#
loop_
_entity_poly.entity_id
_entity_poly.type
_entity_poly.pdbx_seq_one_letter_code
_entity_poly.pdbx_strand_id
1 'polypeptide(L)'
;MVSVRGGADQQKAAGSPRGEVGEIDTKKPFQSVKAAVSLFGEVAIKGKPAVRRSRLSSENVLDKETQIVLDQRDGDQFKREVETAETTQVRVSSELEKARRTLNDLTTKLKAVEESKKLAMETAEAVKEKG
;
A
#
# COMPACT_ATOMS: atom_id res chain seq x y z
N MET A 1 -0.31 -24.06 -76.98
CA MET A 1 0.60 -24.00 -75.82
C MET A 1 1.11 -22.57 -75.67
N VAL A 2 0.82 -21.98 -74.49
CA VAL A 2 1.52 -20.88 -73.79
C VAL A 2 1.43 -19.44 -74.33
N SER A 3 0.47 -18.72 -73.72
CA SER A 3 0.47 -17.37 -73.13
C SER A 3 0.86 -16.12 -73.94
N VAL A 4 -0.16 -15.26 -74.10
CA VAL A 4 -0.19 -13.92 -74.68
C VAL A 4 0.39 -12.88 -73.71
N ARG A 5 1.33 -12.07 -74.18
CA ARG A 5 1.88 -10.87 -73.51
C ARG A 5 0.81 -9.77 -73.45
N GLY A 6 0.44 -9.34 -72.26
CA GLY A 6 -0.34 -8.12 -72.02
C GLY A 6 0.55 -6.89 -72.19
N GLY A 7 0.10 -5.97 -73.05
CA GLY A 7 0.84 -4.81 -73.52
C GLY A 7 1.04 -3.70 -72.48
N ALA A 8 2.14 -2.97 -72.68
CA ALA A 8 2.34 -1.63 -72.15
C ALA A 8 1.81 -0.63 -73.18
N ASP A 9 0.89 0.24 -72.77
CA ASP A 9 0.60 1.48 -73.49
C ASP A 9 0.61 2.64 -72.49
N GLN A 10 1.60 3.50 -72.67
CA GLN A 10 1.67 4.83 -72.09
C GLN A 10 0.77 5.74 -72.93
N GLN A 11 -0.20 6.41 -72.30
CA GLN A 11 -0.79 7.62 -72.85
C GLN A 11 -0.86 8.70 -71.76
N LYS A 12 -0.21 9.83 -72.06
CA LYS A 12 -0.21 11.06 -71.27
C LYS A 12 -0.81 12.15 -72.16
N ALA A 13 -1.95 12.71 -71.79
CA ALA A 13 -2.44 13.98 -72.34
C ALA A 13 -3.36 14.68 -71.34
N ALA A 14 -3.24 16.00 -71.31
CA ALA A 14 -3.59 16.88 -70.20
C ALA A 14 -5.08 17.24 -70.09
N GLY A 15 -5.57 17.30 -68.85
CA GLY A 15 -6.81 17.96 -68.45
C GLY A 15 -6.76 18.33 -66.96
N SER A 16 -6.89 19.61 -66.64
CA SER A 16 -7.16 20.16 -65.30
C SER A 16 -8.39 21.05 -65.49
N PRO A 17 -9.44 21.00 -64.66
CA PRO A 17 -9.33 21.19 -63.21
C PRO A 17 -10.31 20.39 -62.31
N ARG A 18 -9.92 20.27 -61.03
CA ARG A 18 -10.74 19.92 -59.84
C ARG A 18 -11.17 18.46 -59.69
N GLY A 19 -10.54 17.82 -58.70
CA GLY A 19 -11.30 17.04 -57.71
C GLY A 19 -11.18 15.52 -57.75
N GLU A 20 -10.14 14.94 -58.35
CA GLU A 20 -9.81 13.54 -58.07
C GLU A 20 -8.97 13.49 -56.79
N VAL A 21 -9.65 13.19 -55.68
CA VAL A 21 -9.00 12.71 -54.46
C VAL A 21 -8.38 11.36 -54.84
N GLY A 22 -7.11 11.36 -55.24
CA GLY A 22 -6.38 10.14 -55.52
C GLY A 22 -6.56 9.18 -54.35
N GLU A 23 -7.02 7.96 -54.62
CA GLU A 23 -7.26 6.94 -53.61
C GLU A 23 -6.00 6.81 -52.74
N ILE A 24 -6.07 7.35 -51.53
CA ILE A 24 -4.95 7.32 -50.60
C ILE A 24 -4.92 5.90 -50.05
N ASP A 25 -3.81 5.20 -50.18
CA ASP A 25 -3.64 3.88 -49.56
C ASP A 25 -3.88 4.02 -48.04
N THR A 26 -5.06 3.60 -47.57
CA THR A 26 -5.48 3.70 -46.16
C THR A 26 -4.98 2.53 -45.33
N LYS A 27 -4.09 1.69 -45.88
CA LYS A 27 -3.44 0.66 -45.08
C LYS A 27 -2.71 1.34 -43.92
N LYS A 28 -2.88 0.79 -42.72
CA LYS A 28 -2.22 1.32 -41.53
C LYS A 28 -0.71 1.37 -41.79
N PRO A 29 -0.04 2.50 -41.56
CA PRO A 29 1.40 2.65 -41.80
C PRO A 29 2.25 1.65 -41.00
N PHE A 30 1.67 1.09 -39.93
CA PHE A 30 2.22 -0.01 -39.15
C PHE A 30 1.08 -0.90 -38.63
N GLN A 31 1.33 -2.20 -38.49
CA GLN A 31 0.30 -3.15 -38.07
C GLN A 31 0.06 -3.19 -36.55
N SER A 32 1.00 -2.65 -35.74
CA SER A 32 0.84 -2.53 -34.28
C SER A 32 1.71 -1.42 -33.70
N VAL A 33 1.40 -0.98 -32.48
CA VAL A 33 2.24 -0.01 -31.73
C VAL A 33 3.67 -0.55 -31.55
N LYS A 34 3.81 -1.86 -31.32
CA LYS A 34 5.11 -2.53 -31.26
C LYS A 34 5.89 -2.38 -32.57
N ALA A 35 5.21 -2.53 -33.72
CA ALA A 35 5.84 -2.35 -35.03
C ALA A 35 6.25 -0.89 -35.28
N ALA A 36 5.44 0.08 -34.85
CA ALA A 36 5.79 1.50 -34.96
C ALA A 36 7.04 1.86 -34.13
N VAL A 37 7.09 1.38 -32.89
CA VAL A 37 8.21 1.64 -31.98
C VAL A 37 9.49 0.97 -32.45
N SER A 38 9.43 -0.21 -33.07
CA SER A 38 10.60 -0.83 -33.71
C SER A 38 11.07 -0.03 -34.95
N LEU A 39 10.16 0.46 -35.80
CA LEU A 39 10.53 1.16 -37.04
C LEU A 39 11.31 2.47 -36.78
N PHE A 40 10.96 3.21 -35.73
CA PHE A 40 11.61 4.47 -35.38
C PHE A 40 12.59 4.37 -34.20
N GLY A 41 12.44 3.36 -33.34
CA GLY A 41 13.32 3.13 -32.19
C GLY A 41 14.56 2.31 -32.53
N GLU A 42 14.58 1.65 -33.68
CA GLU A 42 15.70 0.86 -34.18
C GLU A 42 16.20 1.47 -35.50
N VAL A 43 16.88 2.63 -35.40
CA VAL A 43 17.74 3.12 -36.48
C VAL A 43 18.90 2.13 -36.60
N ALA A 44 18.67 1.02 -37.30
CA ALA A 44 19.68 0.07 -37.71
C ALA A 44 20.63 0.79 -38.68
N ILE A 45 21.69 1.37 -38.14
CA ILE A 45 22.90 1.64 -38.92
C ILE A 45 23.31 0.28 -39.49
N LYS A 46 23.16 0.11 -40.81
CA LYS A 46 23.53 -1.10 -41.54
C LYS A 46 24.91 -1.57 -41.06
N GLY A 47 24.94 -2.69 -40.33
CA GLY A 47 26.18 -3.40 -39.97
C GLY A 47 26.49 -3.59 -38.49
N LYS A 48 25.63 -3.20 -37.52
CA LYS A 48 25.89 -3.52 -36.09
C LYS A 48 24.69 -4.18 -35.42
N PRO A 49 24.88 -5.27 -34.65
CA PRO A 49 23.79 -5.92 -33.94
C PRO A 49 23.16 -4.95 -32.95
N ALA A 50 21.83 -5.00 -32.85
CA ALA A 50 21.06 -4.22 -31.90
C ALA A 50 21.67 -4.40 -30.50
N VAL A 51 22.27 -3.33 -29.98
CA VAL A 51 22.77 -3.28 -28.62
C VAL A 51 21.57 -3.56 -27.73
N ARG A 52 21.53 -4.75 -27.14
CA ARG A 52 20.62 -5.04 -26.04
C ARG A 52 20.92 -3.97 -24.99
N ARG A 53 20.04 -2.97 -24.88
CA ARG A 53 20.12 -2.00 -23.79
C ARG A 53 20.06 -2.83 -22.52
N SER A 54 21.20 -2.95 -21.84
CA SER A 54 21.18 -3.36 -20.45
C SER A 54 20.20 -2.42 -19.75
N ARG A 55 19.29 -2.96 -18.94
CA ARG A 55 18.40 -2.16 -18.09
C ARG A 55 19.30 -1.44 -17.08
N LEU A 56 19.82 -0.29 -17.47
CA LEU A 56 20.77 0.48 -16.70
C LEU A 56 20.01 1.26 -15.62
N SER A 57 20.21 0.84 -14.37
CA SER A 57 20.26 1.65 -13.14
C SER A 57 19.02 2.44 -12.68
N SER A 58 18.27 3.13 -13.56
CA SER A 58 17.28 4.13 -13.16
C SER A 58 15.98 3.55 -12.56
N GLU A 59 15.54 2.38 -13.04
CA GLU A 59 14.35 1.69 -12.51
C GLU A 59 14.56 1.27 -11.04
N ASN A 60 15.79 0.81 -10.71
CA ASN A 60 16.16 0.44 -9.35
C ASN A 60 16.27 1.63 -8.38
N VAL A 61 16.45 2.86 -8.87
CA VAL A 61 16.56 4.05 -7.99
C VAL A 61 15.16 4.47 -7.54
N LEU A 62 14.20 4.56 -8.46
CA LEU A 62 12.81 4.88 -8.14
C LEU A 62 12.16 3.85 -7.20
N ASP A 63 12.44 2.56 -7.44
CA ASP A 63 11.94 1.48 -6.57
C ASP A 63 12.52 1.59 -5.16
N LYS A 64 13.82 1.91 -5.03
CA LYS A 64 14.47 2.13 -3.72
C LYS A 64 13.96 3.37 -3.01
N GLU A 65 13.78 4.48 -3.73
CA GLU A 65 13.20 5.71 -3.18
C GLU A 65 11.77 5.45 -2.68
N THR A 66 10.97 4.69 -3.44
CA THR A 66 9.63 4.28 -3.02
C THR A 66 9.68 3.45 -1.74
N GLN A 67 10.60 2.47 -1.66
CA GLN A 67 10.76 1.65 -0.46
C GLN A 67 11.15 2.49 0.75
N ILE A 68 12.07 3.45 0.60
CA ILE A 68 12.48 4.35 1.69
C ILE A 68 11.28 5.14 2.23
N VAL A 69 10.42 5.67 1.36
CA VAL A 69 9.23 6.43 1.78
C VAL A 69 8.22 5.53 2.50
N LEU A 70 8.03 4.30 2.04
CA LEU A 70 7.16 3.33 2.70
C LEU A 70 7.70 2.96 4.09
N ASP A 71 8.99 2.66 4.19
CA ASP A 71 9.64 2.30 5.45
C ASP A 71 9.59 3.46 6.46
N GLN A 72 9.76 4.70 6.01
CA GLN A 72 9.60 5.90 6.84
C GLN A 72 8.19 6.05 7.37
N ARG A 73 7.17 5.89 6.50
CA ARG A 73 5.76 5.96 6.89
C ARG A 73 5.43 4.90 7.95
N ASP A 74 5.91 3.67 7.74
CA ASP A 74 5.65 2.56 8.65
C ASP A 74 6.37 2.80 9.98
N GLY A 75 7.60 3.32 9.95
CA GLY A 75 8.32 3.77 11.15
C GLY A 75 7.55 4.84 11.94
N ASP A 76 7.01 5.84 11.26
CA ASP A 76 6.18 6.89 11.89
C ASP A 76 4.87 6.33 12.47
N GLN A 77 4.28 5.34 11.80
CA GLN A 77 3.10 4.64 12.32
C GLN A 77 3.43 3.90 13.62
N PHE A 78 4.49 3.09 13.63
CA PHE A 78 4.90 2.36 14.85
C PHE A 78 5.21 3.31 16.00
N LYS A 79 5.85 4.46 15.72
CA LYS A 79 6.10 5.48 16.74
C LYS A 79 4.79 6.00 17.38
N ARG A 80 3.79 6.33 16.56
CA ARG A 80 2.47 6.78 17.06
C ARG A 80 1.75 5.69 17.86
N GLU A 81 1.85 4.44 17.43
CA GLU A 81 1.27 3.30 18.15
C GLU A 81 1.93 3.11 19.52
N VAL A 82 3.25 3.22 19.60
CA VAL A 82 4.00 3.17 20.86
C VAL A 82 3.59 4.30 21.80
N GLU A 83 3.55 5.54 21.32
CA GLU A 83 3.11 6.69 22.15
C GLU A 83 1.68 6.51 22.69
N THR A 84 0.78 5.97 21.87
CA THR A 84 -0.61 5.66 22.27
C THR A 84 -0.67 4.52 23.29
N ALA A 85 0.15 3.48 23.11
CA ALA A 85 0.23 2.36 24.04
C ALA A 85 0.80 2.80 25.40
N GLU A 86 1.86 3.60 25.40
CA GLU A 86 2.49 4.14 26.62
C GLU A 86 1.52 5.01 27.41
N THR A 87 0.82 5.93 26.75
CA THR A 87 -0.19 6.78 27.42
C THR A 87 -1.33 5.94 28.01
N THR A 88 -1.77 4.90 27.30
CA THR A 88 -2.78 3.96 27.81
C THR A 88 -2.26 3.17 29.00
N GLN A 89 -1.02 2.67 28.94
CA GLN A 89 -0.38 1.94 30.01
C GLN A 89 -0.30 2.78 31.28
N VAL A 90 0.15 4.04 31.19
CA VAL A 90 0.22 4.96 32.36
C VAL A 90 -1.15 5.14 33.00
N ARG A 91 -2.21 5.32 32.19
CA ARG A 91 -3.58 5.47 32.69
C ARG A 91 -4.06 4.22 33.43
N VAL A 92 -3.91 3.05 32.80
CA VAL A 92 -4.33 1.76 33.37
C VAL A 92 -3.55 1.46 34.65
N SER A 93 -2.23 1.72 34.68
CA SER A 93 -1.42 1.56 35.89
C SER A 93 -1.91 2.46 37.03
N SER A 94 -2.27 3.71 36.76
CA SER A 94 -2.84 4.62 37.77
C SER A 94 -4.18 4.12 38.32
N GLU A 95 -5.06 3.63 37.45
CA GLU A 95 -6.36 3.09 37.84
C GLU A 95 -6.23 1.79 38.65
N LEU A 96 -5.29 0.92 38.26
CA LEU A 96 -4.97 -0.31 38.98
C LEU A 96 -4.44 -0.01 40.39
N GLU A 97 -3.55 0.97 40.54
CA GLU A 97 -3.07 1.41 41.85
C GLU A 97 -4.18 1.96 42.74
N LYS A 98 -5.10 2.75 42.18
CA LYS A 98 -6.30 3.22 42.92
C LYS A 98 -7.17 2.05 43.36
N ALA A 99 -7.45 1.10 42.47
CA ALA A 99 -8.24 -0.09 42.79
C ALA A 99 -7.60 -0.93 43.90
N ARG A 100 -6.27 -1.12 43.87
CA ARG A 100 -5.53 -1.81 44.94
C ARG A 100 -5.67 -1.11 46.29
N ARG A 101 -5.56 0.22 46.33
CA ARG A 101 -5.76 1.01 47.56
C ARG A 101 -7.16 0.84 48.12
N THR A 102 -8.18 0.94 47.27
CA THR A 102 -9.58 0.72 47.67
C THR A 102 -9.81 -0.68 48.20
N LEU A 103 -9.25 -1.71 47.55
CA LEU A 103 -9.35 -3.09 48.02
C LEU A 103 -8.73 -3.27 49.41
N ASN A 104 -7.54 -2.70 49.64
CA ASN A 104 -6.87 -2.77 50.93
C ASN A 104 -7.66 -2.04 52.04
N ASP A 105 -8.22 -0.87 51.74
CA ASP A 105 -9.09 -0.13 52.67
C ASP A 105 -10.35 -0.92 53.03
N LEU A 106 -11.06 -1.44 52.03
CA LEU A 106 -12.25 -2.27 52.24
C LEU A 106 -11.93 -3.55 53.03
N THR A 107 -10.80 -4.20 52.72
CA THR A 107 -10.35 -5.40 53.45
C THR A 107 -10.07 -5.08 54.91
N THR A 108 -9.43 -3.94 55.19
CA THR A 108 -9.15 -3.49 56.56
C THR A 108 -10.45 -3.21 57.30
N LYS A 109 -11.39 -2.50 56.68
CA LYS A 109 -12.71 -2.22 57.25
C LYS A 109 -13.51 -3.49 57.54
N LEU A 110 -13.47 -4.46 56.62
CA LEU A 110 -14.15 -5.74 56.80
C LEU A 110 -13.61 -6.49 58.02
N LYS A 111 -12.29 -6.58 58.16
CA LYS A 111 -11.65 -7.20 59.35
C LYS A 111 -12.07 -6.52 60.65
N ALA A 112 -12.07 -5.18 60.68
CA ALA A 112 -12.49 -4.43 61.86
C ALA A 112 -13.97 -4.71 62.23
N VAL A 113 -14.85 -4.85 61.23
CA VAL A 113 -16.26 -5.22 61.45
C VAL A 113 -16.40 -6.64 61.96
N GLU A 114 -15.64 -7.60 61.40
CA GLU A 114 -15.62 -8.99 61.87
C GLU A 114 -15.15 -9.10 63.33
N GLU A 115 -14.07 -8.40 63.68
CA GLU A 115 -13.55 -8.33 65.06
C GLU A 115 -14.58 -7.68 66.00
N SER A 116 -15.16 -6.55 65.61
CA SER A 116 -16.20 -5.89 66.40
C SER A 116 -17.43 -6.77 66.60
N LYS A 117 -17.84 -7.53 65.57
CA LYS A 117 -18.95 -8.49 65.66
C LYS A 117 -18.62 -9.59 66.67
N LYS A 118 -17.40 -10.13 66.62
CA LYS A 118 -16.94 -11.18 67.56
C LYS A 118 -17.00 -10.69 69.01
N LEU A 119 -16.47 -9.49 69.28
CA LEU A 119 -16.53 -8.87 70.61
C LEU A 119 -17.97 -8.63 71.08
N ALA A 120 -18.86 -8.18 70.18
CA ALA A 120 -20.28 -8.00 70.50
C ALA A 120 -20.99 -9.32 70.85
N MET A 121 -20.61 -10.43 70.19
CA MET A 121 -21.13 -11.76 70.52
C MET A 121 -20.61 -12.26 71.87
N GLU A 122 -19.31 -12.17 72.11
CA GLU A 122 -18.70 -12.58 73.39
C GLU A 122 -19.28 -11.79 74.58
N THR A 123 -19.48 -10.48 74.42
CA THR A 123 -20.12 -9.65 75.45
C THR A 123 -21.59 -10.02 75.67
N ALA A 124 -22.35 -10.31 74.61
CA ALA A 124 -23.73 -10.77 74.73
C ALA A 124 -23.84 -12.14 75.41
N GLU A 125 -22.90 -13.06 75.17
CA GLU A 125 -22.83 -14.36 75.85
C GLU A 125 -22.47 -14.21 77.33
N ALA A 126 -21.47 -13.40 77.66
CA ALA A 126 -21.06 -13.16 79.04
C ALA A 126 -22.16 -12.52 79.91
N VAL A 127 -23.04 -11.71 79.33
CA VAL A 127 -24.22 -11.16 80.02
C VAL A 127 -25.25 -12.27 80.32
N LYS A 128 -25.44 -13.22 79.39
CA LYS A 128 -26.37 -14.35 79.59
C LYS A 128 -25.88 -15.34 80.65
N GLU A 129 -24.57 -15.50 80.84
CA GLU A 129 -24.03 -16.38 81.87
C GLU A 129 -24.07 -15.78 83.29
N LYS A 130 -24.18 -14.46 83.42
CA LYS A 130 -24.10 -13.74 84.71
C LYS A 130 -25.44 -13.23 85.23
N GLY A 131 -26.52 -13.29 84.44
CA GLY A 131 -27.88 -12.91 84.83
C GLY A 131 -28.77 -14.12 85.00
#